data_AF-A0A1M7R509-F1
#
_entry.id   AF-A0A1M7R509-F1
#
_cell.length_a   1.000
_cell.length_b   1.000
_cell.length_c   1.000
_cell.angle_alpha   90.00
_cell.angle_beta   90.00
_cell.angle_gamma   90.00
#
_symmetry.space_group_name_H-M   'P 1'
#
loop_
_entity.id
_entity.type
_entity.pdbx_description
1 polymer ?
#
loop_
_entity_poly.entity_id
_entity_poly.type
_entity_poly.pdbx_seq_one_letter_code
_entity_poly.pdbx_strand_id
1 'polypeptide(L)'
;MLSFGSAAFDANGRLLSTFAANLELLEGAASSPATMEFWKANPAAWNATRVDCQAPSIAMPAYSAWLKTLPGKSVFVGYPAAFDFMFVYWYLMRFAGESPFSHSALDIKTYAMAMLRLPYRQSTKRNMPRRWKGDLPHTHVALDDAIEQGRIFCMMLEENRSSATGDGT
;
A
#
# COMPACT_ATOMS: atom_id res chain seq x y z
N MET A 1 -1.80 -8.89 11.30
CA MET A 1 -2.11 -8.52 9.91
C MET A 1 -2.99 -9.62 9.35
N LEU A 2 -4.19 -9.31 8.84
CA LEU A 2 -5.10 -10.33 8.29
C LEU A 2 -4.80 -10.63 6.83
N SER A 3 -4.48 -9.60 6.07
CA SER A 3 -4.13 -9.69 4.66
C SER A 3 -3.19 -8.54 4.29
N PHE A 4 -2.52 -8.67 3.15
CA PHE A 4 -1.79 -7.57 2.52
C PHE A 4 -1.82 -7.72 1.00
N GLY A 5 -1.69 -6.59 0.31
CA GLY A 5 -1.63 -6.50 -1.14
C GLY A 5 -0.52 -5.56 -1.58
N SER A 6 0.06 -5.82 -2.74
CA SER A 6 1.06 -4.95 -3.37
C SER A 6 0.81 -4.93 -4.87
N ALA A 7 0.86 -3.73 -5.44
CA ALA A 7 0.81 -3.49 -6.87
C ALA A 7 2.11 -2.78 -7.27
N ALA A 8 2.92 -3.44 -8.10
CA ALA A 8 4.19 -2.90 -8.55
C ALA A 8 3.97 -2.03 -9.78
N PHE A 9 4.30 -0.74 -9.68
CA PHE A 9 4.25 0.20 -10.78
C PHE A 9 5.67 0.62 -11.18
N ASP A 10 5.88 0.86 -12.48
CA ASP A 10 7.03 1.66 -12.90
C ASP A 10 6.76 3.17 -12.75
N ALA A 11 7.81 3.98 -12.91
CA ALA A 11 7.73 5.42 -12.70
C ALA A 11 6.90 6.18 -13.75
N ASN A 12 6.41 5.49 -14.79
CA ASN A 12 5.50 6.02 -15.80
C ASN A 12 4.04 5.60 -15.52
N GLY A 13 3.77 4.97 -14.38
CA GLY A 13 2.42 4.57 -13.98
C GLY A 13 1.94 3.25 -14.58
N ARG A 14 2.80 2.47 -15.25
CA ARG A 14 2.42 1.16 -15.75
C ARG A 14 2.46 0.13 -14.63
N LEU A 15 1.33 -0.56 -14.42
CA LEU A 15 1.24 -1.72 -13.53
C LEU A 15 2.03 -2.89 -14.13
N LEU A 16 3.04 -3.38 -13.41
CA LEU A 16 3.92 -4.47 -13.83
C LEU A 16 3.41 -5.84 -13.36
N SER A 17 3.07 -5.94 -12.08
CA SER A 17 2.61 -7.17 -11.43
C SER A 17 1.91 -6.83 -10.12
N THR A 18 1.14 -7.78 -9.60
CA THR A 18 0.54 -7.72 -8.27
C THR A 18 0.96 -8.92 -7.42
N PHE A 19 0.83 -8.76 -6.10
CA PHE A 19 0.94 -9.83 -5.12
C PHE A 19 -0.08 -9.58 -4.01
N ALA A 20 -0.75 -10.63 -3.53
CA ALA A 20 -1.62 -10.55 -2.36
C ALA A 20 -1.60 -11.86 -1.59
N ALA A 21 -1.77 -11.78 -0.28
CA ALA A 21 -1.94 -12.95 0.57
C ALA A 21 -2.86 -12.63 1.75
N ASN A 22 -3.69 -13.60 2.09
CA ASN A 22 -4.40 -13.67 3.36
C ASN A 22 -3.56 -14.50 4.32
N LEU A 23 -3.48 -14.07 5.58
CA LEU A 23 -2.61 -14.64 6.58
C LEU A 23 -3.39 -15.34 7.67
N GLU A 24 -2.87 -16.50 8.08
CA GLU A 24 -3.20 -17.05 9.39
C GLU A 24 -2.74 -16.08 10.49
N LEU A 25 -3.47 -16.09 11.60
CA LEU A 25 -3.13 -15.25 12.75
C LEU A 25 -1.87 -15.77 13.43
N LEU A 26 -1.06 -14.86 13.96
CA LEU A 26 0.02 -15.26 14.85
C LEU A 26 -0.54 -15.92 16.11
N GLU A 27 0.21 -16.86 16.66
CA GLU A 27 -0.08 -17.42 17.98
C GLU A 27 -0.21 -16.29 19.03
N GLY A 28 -1.29 -16.33 19.80
CA GLY A 28 -1.62 -15.30 20.80
C GLY A 28 -2.15 -13.98 20.24
N ALA A 29 -2.28 -13.82 18.91
CA ALA A 29 -2.91 -12.62 18.35
C ALA A 29 -4.41 -12.60 18.66
N ALA A 30 -4.88 -11.47 19.18
CA ALA A 30 -6.29 -11.21 19.45
C ALA A 30 -6.78 -10.00 18.67
N SER A 31 -8.06 -10.01 18.32
CA SER A 31 -8.70 -8.88 17.65
C SER A 31 -8.98 -7.73 18.63
N SER A 32 -8.72 -6.49 18.20
CA SER A 32 -9.18 -5.30 18.92
C SER A 32 -10.70 -5.14 18.79
N PRO A 33 -11.45 -4.90 19.88
CA PRO A 33 -12.89 -4.65 19.80
C PRO A 33 -13.27 -3.54 18.81
N ALA A 34 -12.52 -2.44 18.81
CA ALA A 34 -12.77 -1.32 17.89
C ALA A 34 -12.58 -1.70 16.41
N THR A 35 -11.57 -2.52 16.11
CA THR A 35 -11.36 -3.04 14.75
C THR A 35 -12.44 -4.02 14.36
N MET A 36 -12.96 -4.80 15.31
CA MET A 36 -14.06 -5.72 15.05
C MET A 36 -15.38 -5.01 14.74
N GLU A 37 -15.64 -3.83 15.30
CA GLU A 37 -16.81 -3.03 14.92
C GLU A 37 -16.77 -2.62 13.44
N PHE A 38 -15.59 -2.24 12.92
CA PHE A 38 -15.42 -2.00 11.49
C PHE A 38 -15.70 -3.26 10.66
N TRP A 39 -15.16 -4.41 11.06
CA TRP A 39 -15.37 -5.65 10.32
C TRP A 39 -16.81 -6.14 10.32
N LYS A 40 -17.53 -5.97 11.44
CA LYS A 40 -18.98 -6.25 11.53
C LYS A 40 -19.78 -5.41 10.53
N ALA A 41 -19.40 -4.15 10.34
CA ALA A 41 -20.02 -3.27 9.35
C ALA A 41 -19.61 -3.60 7.89
N ASN A 42 -18.54 -4.39 7.69
CA ASN A 42 -17.98 -4.72 6.37
C ASN A 42 -17.76 -6.24 6.20
N PRO A 43 -18.83 -7.06 6.27
CA PRO A 43 -18.69 -8.52 6.32
C PRO A 43 -18.10 -9.11 5.03
N ALA A 44 -18.37 -8.50 3.87
CA ALA A 44 -17.78 -8.94 2.60
C ALA A 44 -16.24 -8.77 2.59
N ALA A 45 -15.76 -7.61 3.04
CA ALA A 45 -14.32 -7.34 3.16
C ALA A 45 -13.67 -8.25 4.20
N TRP A 46 -14.32 -8.46 5.35
CA TRP A 46 -13.84 -9.43 6.35
C TRP A 46 -13.69 -10.82 5.75
N ASN A 47 -14.73 -11.35 5.10
CA ASN A 47 -14.72 -12.68 4.50
C ASN A 47 -13.60 -12.80 3.45
N ALA A 48 -13.38 -11.75 2.65
CA ALA A 48 -12.28 -11.73 1.67
C ALA A 48 -10.90 -11.88 2.33
N THR A 49 -10.70 -11.43 3.56
CA THR A 49 -9.44 -11.64 4.30
C THR A 49 -9.24 -13.06 4.83
N ARG A 50 -10.28 -13.90 4.78
CA ARG A 50 -10.30 -15.23 5.41
C ARG A 50 -10.30 -16.40 4.43
N VAL A 51 -10.24 -16.12 3.13
CA VAL A 51 -10.15 -17.13 2.07
C VAL A 51 -8.68 -17.52 1.86
N ASP A 52 -8.39 -18.81 1.69
CA ASP A 52 -7.06 -19.34 1.36
C ASP A 52 -5.90 -18.76 2.20
N CYS A 53 -6.14 -18.64 3.52
CA CYS A 53 -5.14 -18.14 4.45
C CYS A 53 -3.87 -19.01 4.41
N GLN A 54 -2.71 -18.34 4.44
CA GLN A 54 -1.41 -18.99 4.50
C GLN A 54 -0.69 -18.61 5.79
N ALA A 55 0.12 -19.52 6.31
CA ALA A 55 1.03 -19.20 7.39
C ALA A 55 1.96 -18.04 6.96
N PRO A 56 2.23 -17.04 7.82
CA PRO A 56 3.17 -15.96 7.51
C PRO A 56 4.57 -16.47 7.13
N SER A 57 5.00 -17.61 7.67
CA SER A 57 6.25 -18.29 7.32
C SER A 57 6.32 -18.79 5.87
N ILE A 58 5.18 -18.89 5.18
CA ILE A 58 5.09 -19.27 3.77
C ILE A 58 4.89 -18.03 2.89
N ALA A 59 3.92 -17.19 3.24
CA ALA A 59 3.55 -16.04 2.43
C ALA A 59 4.66 -14.97 2.34
N MET A 60 5.38 -14.72 3.44
CA MET A 60 6.40 -13.65 3.47
C MET A 60 7.66 -13.98 2.67
N PRO A 61 8.23 -15.21 2.72
CA PRO A 61 9.29 -15.60 1.78
C PRO A 61 8.85 -15.53 0.32
N ALA A 62 7.63 -15.96 -0.01
CA ALA A 62 7.09 -15.87 -1.37
C ALA A 62 6.96 -14.41 -1.82
N TYR A 63 6.50 -13.52 -0.94
CA TYR A 63 6.45 -12.08 -1.20
C TYR A 63 7.84 -11.48 -1.42
N SER A 64 8.82 -11.81 -0.57
CA SER A 64 10.21 -11.37 -0.74
C SER A 64 10.81 -11.85 -2.07
N ALA A 65 10.56 -13.10 -2.44
CA ALA A 65 10.99 -13.64 -3.72
C ALA A 65 10.34 -12.89 -4.90
N TRP A 66 9.03 -12.64 -4.84
CA TRP A 66 8.33 -11.84 -5.85
C TRP A 66 8.91 -10.43 -5.98
N LEU A 67 9.17 -9.73 -4.87
CA LEU A 67 9.79 -8.40 -4.90
C LEU A 67 11.14 -8.39 -5.63
N LYS A 68 11.95 -9.44 -5.46
CA LYS A 68 13.26 -9.58 -6.12
C LYS A 68 13.17 -9.87 -7.63
N THR A 69 12.00 -10.30 -8.12
CA THR A 69 11.78 -10.47 -9.58
C THR A 69 11.43 -9.15 -10.28
N LEU A 70 11.07 -8.12 -9.53
CA LEU A 70 10.70 -6.82 -10.09
C LEU A 70 11.93 -6.09 -10.63
N PRO A 71 11.78 -5.30 -11.71
CA PRO A 71 12.89 -4.54 -12.26
C PRO A 71 13.30 -3.40 -11.32
N GLY A 72 14.61 -3.18 -11.20
CA GLY A 72 15.18 -2.08 -10.43
C GLY A 72 15.15 -2.30 -8.92
N LYS A 73 15.23 -1.19 -8.16
CA LYS A 73 15.14 -1.21 -6.70
C LYS A 73 13.76 -0.76 -6.27
N SER A 74 12.98 -1.65 -5.68
CA SER A 74 11.63 -1.36 -5.20
C SER A 74 11.68 -0.36 -4.02
N VAL A 75 10.76 0.60 -4.05
CA VAL A 75 10.51 1.54 -2.94
C VAL A 75 9.09 1.31 -2.46
N PHE A 76 8.91 1.16 -1.15
CA PHE A 76 7.57 0.97 -0.59
C PHE A 76 6.77 2.27 -0.71
N VAL A 77 5.50 2.18 -1.06
CA VAL A 77 4.57 3.32 -1.11
C VAL A 77 3.30 2.93 -0.38
N GLY A 78 2.80 3.78 0.53
CA GLY A 78 1.59 3.49 1.30
C GLY A 78 0.80 4.74 1.70
N TYR A 79 -0.40 4.53 2.25
CA TYR A 79 -1.31 5.59 2.65
C TYR A 79 -2.20 5.18 3.84
N PRO A 80 -1.75 5.39 5.09
CA PRO A 80 -0.49 6.02 5.49
C PRO A 80 0.69 5.02 5.56
N ALA A 81 1.81 5.35 4.93
CA ALA A 81 2.96 4.44 4.84
C ALA A 81 3.53 4.07 6.22
N ALA A 82 3.48 4.96 7.21
CA ALA A 82 3.98 4.67 8.55
C ALA A 82 3.27 3.47 9.21
N PHE A 83 1.98 3.27 8.93
CA PHE A 83 1.23 2.13 9.47
C PHE A 83 1.51 0.88 8.63
N ASP A 84 1.32 0.96 7.31
CA ASP A 84 1.43 -0.19 6.42
C ASP A 84 2.86 -0.75 6.38
N PHE A 85 3.85 0.12 6.23
CA PHE A 85 5.26 -0.27 6.18
C PHE A 85 5.73 -0.90 7.48
N MET A 86 5.28 -0.41 8.64
CA MET A 86 5.63 -1.00 9.93
C MET A 86 5.25 -2.48 10.00
N PHE A 87 4.03 -2.84 9.58
CA PHE A 87 3.58 -4.23 9.57
C PHE A 87 4.33 -5.06 8.52
N VAL A 88 4.41 -4.57 7.27
CA VAL A 88 5.08 -5.29 6.18
C VAL A 88 6.55 -5.52 6.50
N TYR A 89 7.26 -4.49 6.96
CA TYR A 89 8.67 -4.57 7.36
C TYR A 89 8.88 -5.56 8.50
N TRP A 90 8.07 -5.51 9.56
CA TRP A 90 8.20 -6.45 10.68
C TRP A 90 7.98 -7.90 10.24
N TYR A 91 6.96 -8.16 9.40
CA TYR A 91 6.68 -9.50 8.89
C TYR A 91 7.79 -10.00 7.94
N LEU A 92 8.31 -9.13 7.07
CA LEU A 92 9.46 -9.44 6.21
C LEU A 92 10.68 -9.82 7.05
N MET A 93 11.06 -8.99 8.02
CA MET A 93 12.21 -9.27 8.91
C MET A 93 12.00 -10.56 9.71
N ARG A 94 10.80 -10.81 10.24
CA ARG A 94 10.52 -11.98 11.06
C ARG A 94 10.49 -13.30 10.28
N PHE A 95 9.87 -13.30 9.09
CA PHE A 95 9.56 -14.53 8.36
C PHE A 95 10.39 -14.75 7.10
N ALA A 96 10.98 -13.69 6.53
CA ALA A 96 11.87 -13.77 5.37
C ALA A 96 13.32 -13.37 5.69
N GLY A 97 13.59 -12.84 6.89
CA GLY A 97 14.94 -12.49 7.37
C GLY A 97 15.49 -11.16 6.83
N GLU A 98 14.81 -10.53 5.88
CA GLU A 98 15.23 -9.27 5.26
C GLU A 98 14.02 -8.51 4.70
N SER A 99 14.23 -7.22 4.42
CA SER A 99 13.28 -6.38 3.67
C SER A 99 13.93 -5.90 2.37
N PRO A 100 13.42 -6.31 1.19
CA PRO A 100 13.88 -5.77 -0.10
C PRO A 100 13.72 -4.25 -0.24
N PHE A 101 12.88 -3.63 0.58
CA PHE A 101 12.69 -2.18 0.65
C PHE A 101 13.74 -1.45 1.50
N SER A 102 14.65 -2.17 2.16
CA SER A 102 15.50 -1.62 3.22
C SER A 102 14.63 -0.85 4.24
N HIS A 103 14.97 0.41 4.54
CA HIS A 103 14.23 1.31 5.42
C HIS A 103 13.45 2.40 4.65
N SER A 104 13.18 2.20 3.36
CA SER A 104 12.60 3.24 2.50
C SER A 104 11.11 3.04 2.25
N ALA A 105 10.32 4.04 2.64
CA ALA A 105 8.89 4.11 2.34
C ALA A 105 8.46 5.55 2.02
N LEU A 106 7.65 5.72 0.99
CA LEU A 106 7.03 6.99 0.60
C LEU A 106 5.58 7.04 1.06
N ASP A 107 5.24 8.08 1.79
CA ASP A 107 3.89 8.32 2.28
C ASP A 107 3.11 9.22 1.31
N ILE A 108 2.05 8.68 0.71
CA ILE A 108 1.20 9.40 -0.26
C ILE A 108 0.59 10.66 0.37
N LYS A 109 0.25 10.61 1.67
CA LYS A 109 -0.39 11.73 2.38
C LYS A 109 0.55 12.91 2.50
N THR A 110 1.77 12.64 2.91
CA THR A 110 2.85 13.62 3.02
C THR A 110 3.22 14.18 1.65
N TYR A 111 3.24 13.34 0.61
CA TYR A 111 3.47 13.81 -0.75
C TYR A 111 2.36 14.75 -1.24
N ALA A 112 1.10 14.43 -0.97
CA ALA A 112 -0.04 15.29 -1.28
C ALA A 112 -0.02 16.59 -0.49
N MET A 113 0.36 16.54 0.79
CA MET A 113 0.54 17.74 1.62
C MET A 113 1.55 18.70 1.00
N ALA A 114 2.69 18.18 0.52
CA ALA A 114 3.73 18.97 -0.13
C ALA A 114 3.26 19.59 -1.45
N MET A 115 2.57 18.81 -2.30
CA MET A 115 2.08 19.29 -3.59
C MET A 115 0.93 20.31 -3.46
N LEU A 116 -0.05 20.04 -2.58
CA LEU A 116 -1.23 20.88 -2.41
C LEU A 116 -1.01 22.07 -1.48
N ARG A 117 0.10 22.09 -0.73
CA ARG A 117 0.42 23.11 0.29
C ARG A 117 -0.70 23.30 1.32
N LEU A 118 -1.37 22.20 1.69
CA LEU A 118 -2.43 22.17 2.70
C LEU A 118 -1.89 21.70 4.05
N PRO A 119 -2.56 22.03 5.18
CA PRO A 119 -2.27 21.40 6.45
C PRO A 119 -2.38 19.86 6.38
N TYR A 120 -1.54 19.12 7.11
CA TYR A 120 -1.49 17.66 7.06
C TYR A 120 -2.86 16.98 7.27
N ARG A 121 -3.66 17.48 8.23
CA ARG A 121 -5.00 16.95 8.51
C ARG A 121 -6.01 17.19 7.39
N GLN A 122 -5.77 18.19 6.55
CA GLN A 122 -6.61 18.51 5.38
C GLN A 122 -6.12 17.80 4.10
N SER A 123 -4.90 17.26 4.10
CA SER A 123 -4.31 16.56 2.94
C SER A 123 -4.83 15.13 2.82
N THR A 124 -6.15 14.96 2.74
CA THR A 124 -6.81 13.66 2.65
C THR A 124 -7.22 13.33 1.22
N LYS A 125 -7.45 12.05 0.89
CA LYS A 125 -8.05 11.60 -0.37
C LYS A 125 -9.27 12.44 -0.80
N ARG A 126 -10.13 12.84 0.15
CA ARG A 126 -11.29 13.71 -0.15
C ARG A 126 -10.88 15.03 -0.83
N ASN A 127 -9.82 15.66 -0.35
CA ASN A 127 -9.34 16.97 -0.82
C ASN A 127 -8.32 16.87 -1.97
N MET A 128 -7.88 15.67 -2.34
CA MET A 128 -7.06 15.48 -3.54
C MET A 128 -7.88 15.81 -4.81
N PRO A 129 -7.26 16.41 -5.85
CA PRO A 129 -7.91 16.64 -7.14
C PRO A 129 -8.47 15.35 -7.77
N ARG A 130 -9.61 15.46 -8.48
CA ARG A 130 -10.23 14.31 -9.18
C ARG A 130 -9.27 13.65 -10.17
N ARG A 131 -8.43 14.44 -10.84
CA ARG A 131 -7.41 13.95 -11.79
C ARG A 131 -6.41 12.95 -11.20
N TRP A 132 -6.19 12.94 -9.88
CA TRP A 132 -5.32 11.94 -9.24
C TRP A 132 -6.05 10.65 -8.86
N LYS A 133 -7.36 10.72 -8.60
CA LYS A 133 -8.10 9.62 -7.97
C LYS A 133 -8.67 8.61 -8.97
N GLY A 134 -8.92 9.04 -10.21
CA GLY A 134 -9.66 8.22 -11.18
C GLY A 134 -11.04 7.80 -10.65
N ASP A 135 -11.66 6.82 -11.31
CA ASP A 135 -12.95 6.22 -10.93
C ASP A 135 -12.74 4.77 -10.45
N LEU A 136 -11.98 4.59 -9.37
CA LEU A 136 -11.70 3.24 -8.85
C LEU A 136 -12.57 2.90 -7.64
N PRO A 137 -13.16 1.70 -7.60
CA PRO A 137 -13.93 1.26 -6.46
C PRO A 137 -13.00 1.04 -5.26
N HIS A 138 -13.40 1.54 -4.10
CA HIS A 138 -12.74 1.27 -2.82
C HIS A 138 -13.48 0.12 -2.13
N THR A 139 -12.91 -1.08 -2.17
CA THR A 139 -13.57 -2.33 -1.77
C THR A 139 -13.16 -2.81 -0.37
N HIS A 140 -12.15 -2.15 0.24
CA HIS A 140 -11.47 -2.60 1.46
C HIS A 140 -10.77 -3.97 1.32
N VAL A 141 -10.56 -4.43 0.08
CA VAL A 141 -9.69 -5.56 -0.23
C VAL A 141 -8.28 -5.02 -0.44
N ALA A 142 -7.30 -5.59 0.27
CA ALA A 142 -5.95 -5.03 0.35
C ALA A 142 -5.28 -4.81 -1.01
N LEU A 143 -5.54 -5.69 -2.00
CA LEU A 143 -4.97 -5.52 -3.33
C LEU A 143 -5.62 -4.40 -4.14
N ASP A 144 -6.95 -4.27 -4.07
CA ASP A 144 -7.68 -3.21 -4.78
C ASP A 144 -7.24 -1.84 -4.27
N ASP A 145 -7.12 -1.72 -2.94
CA ASP A 145 -6.61 -0.50 -2.30
C ASP A 145 -5.16 -0.20 -2.71
N ALA A 146 -4.30 -1.21 -2.82
CA ALA A 146 -2.92 -1.04 -3.28
C ALA A 146 -2.85 -0.56 -4.75
N ILE A 147 -3.74 -1.06 -5.62
CA ILE A 147 -3.83 -0.62 -7.02
C ILE A 147 -4.33 0.83 -7.10
N GLU A 148 -5.39 1.17 -6.34
CA GLU A 148 -5.92 2.54 -6.26
C GLU A 148 -4.85 3.52 -5.78
N GLN A 149 -4.20 3.19 -4.66
CA GLN A 149 -3.17 4.03 -4.05
C GLN A 149 -1.94 4.17 -4.96
N GLY A 150 -1.50 3.09 -5.61
CA GLY A 150 -0.39 3.13 -6.56
C GLY A 150 -0.67 4.03 -7.75
N ARG A 151 -1.89 3.97 -8.31
CA ARG A 151 -2.31 4.88 -9.39
C ARG A 151 -2.35 6.33 -8.94
N ILE A 152 -2.90 6.62 -7.76
CA ILE A 152 -2.88 7.98 -7.18
C ILE A 152 -1.45 8.50 -7.09
N PHE A 153 -0.53 7.70 -6.55
CA PHE A 153 0.87 8.09 -6.42
C PHE A 153 1.53 8.35 -7.77
N CYS A 154 1.31 7.49 -8.77
CA CYS A 154 1.87 7.68 -10.12
C CYS A 154 1.35 8.98 -10.77
N MET A 155 0.07 9.30 -10.65
CA MET A 155 -0.49 10.56 -11.18
C MET A 155 0.12 11.78 -10.49
N MET A 156 0.32 11.72 -9.17
CA MET A 156 0.99 12.78 -8.41
C MET A 156 2.45 12.95 -8.85
N LEU A 157 3.16 11.83 -9.03
CA LEU A 157 4.57 11.84 -9.44
C LEU A 157 4.75 12.42 -10.85
N GLU A 158 3.87 12.06 -11.77
CA GLU A 158 3.85 12.61 -13.13
C GLU A 158 3.61 14.13 -13.10
N GLU A 159 2.57 14.60 -12.40
CA GLU A 159 2.27 16.03 -12.28
C GLU A 159 3.42 16.82 -11.67
N ASN A 160 4.06 16.27 -10.63
CA ASN A 160 5.20 16.89 -9.98
C ASN A 160 6.43 16.99 -10.91
N ARG A 161 6.65 15.99 -11.78
CA ARG A 161 7.75 16.01 -12.76
C ARG A 161 7.50 17.00 -13.89
N SER A 162 6.26 17.07 -14.39
CA SER A 162 5.87 18.00 -15.46
C SER A 162 5.89 19.46 -14.99
N SER A 163 5.58 19.71 -13.72
CA SER A 163 5.65 21.06 -13.14
C SER A 163 7.10 21.56 -13.01
N ALA A 164 8.05 20.66 -12.73
CA ALA A 164 9.47 21.03 -12.62
C ALA A 164 10.11 21.41 -13.96
N THR A 165 9.53 21.00 -15.09
CA THR A 165 10.01 21.35 -16.45
C THR A 165 9.44 22.67 -16.99
N GLY A 166 8.48 23.30 -16.29
CA GLY A 166 7.75 24.48 -16.78
C GLY A 166 8.31 25.85 -16.36
N ASP A 167 9.14 25.93 -15.32
CA ASP A 167 9.66 27.20 -14.77
C ASP A 167 11.12 27.49 -15.19
N GLY A 168 11.53 26.96 -16.35
CA GLY A 168 12.90 27.02 -16.87
C GLY A 168 13.11 27.92 -18.09
N THR A 169 12.34 29.01 -18.25
CA THR A 169 12.59 30.06 -19.26
C THR A 169 12.43 31.45 -18.67
#